data_AF-A0A5J4SQN9-F1
#
_entry.id   AF-A0A5J4SQN9-F1
#
_cell.length_a   1.000
_cell.length_b   1.000
_cell.length_c   1.000
_cell.angle_alpha   90.00
_cell.angle_beta   90.00
_cell.angle_gamma   90.00
#
_symmetry.space_group_name_H-M   'P 1'
#
loop_
_entity.id
_entity.type
_entity.pdbx_description
1 polymer ?
#
loop_
_entity_poly.entity_id
_entity_poly.type
_entity_poly.pdbx_seq_one_letter_code
_entity_poly.pdbx_strand_id
1 'polypeptide(L)'
;MSTDSDSEIEKLEQEHTYCRKLANFHQKMVCDDFFAKDRDFHLLKMKKYDDLCEELGEKIGQLYQENKQKDAKQKSNVDNGKKDYNR
;
A
#
# COMPACT_ATOMS: atom_id res chain seq x y z
N MET A 1 -0.10 -21.60 4.07
CA MET A 1 1.18 -20.89 4.21
C MET A 1 0.99 -19.52 3.59
N SER A 2 1.13 -18.43 4.35
CA SER A 2 1.14 -17.08 3.74
C SER A 2 2.39 -16.94 2.88
N THR A 3 2.26 -16.32 1.72
CA THR A 3 3.42 -15.97 0.91
C THR A 3 4.13 -14.77 1.54
N ASP A 4 5.45 -14.65 1.34
CA ASP A 4 6.21 -13.49 1.84
C ASP A 4 5.61 -12.16 1.34
N SER A 5 4.96 -12.18 0.17
CA SER A 5 4.25 -11.04 -0.43
C SER A 5 2.99 -10.65 0.34
N ASP A 6 2.24 -11.59 0.91
CA ASP A 6 1.05 -11.26 1.73
C ASP A 6 1.45 -10.57 3.03
N SER A 7 2.57 -10.99 3.63
CA SER A 7 3.13 -10.33 4.83
C SER A 7 3.69 -8.94 4.54
N GLU A 8 4.27 -8.71 3.35
CA GLU A 8 4.73 -7.39 2.95
C GLU A 8 3.55 -6.43 2.74
N ILE A 9 2.48 -6.87 2.06
CA ILE A 9 1.28 -6.06 1.85
C ILE A 9 0.65 -5.66 3.19
N GLU A 10 0.50 -6.60 4.13
CA GLU A 10 -0.07 -6.31 5.45
C GLU A 10 0.75 -5.24 6.21
N LYS A 11 2.08 -5.30 6.14
CA LYS A 11 2.96 -4.28 6.74
C LYS A 11 2.76 -2.91 6.10
N LEU A 12 2.69 -2.87 4.76
CA LEU A 12 2.47 -1.62 4.03
C LEU A 12 1.08 -1.03 4.32
N GLU A 13 0.05 -1.85 4.48
CA GLU A 13 -1.30 -1.40 4.87
C GLU A 13 -1.34 -0.82 6.29
N GLN A 14 -0.61 -1.44 7.23
CA GLN A 14 -0.44 -0.91 8.59
C GLN A 14 0.28 0.44 8.56
N GLU A 15 1.36 0.57 7.78
CA GLU A 15 2.09 1.82 7.62
C GLU A 15 1.24 2.91 6.95
N HIS A 16 0.50 2.55 5.90
CA HIS A 16 -0.44 3.46 5.23
C HIS A 16 -1.50 3.99 6.20
N THR A 17 -2.06 3.09 7.02
CA THR A 17 -3.04 3.46 8.06
C THR A 17 -2.43 4.40 9.10
N TYR A 18 -1.19 4.15 9.50
CA TYR A 18 -0.48 5.02 10.43
C TYR A 18 -0.22 6.41 9.85
N CYS A 19 0.30 6.50 8.61
CA CYS A 19 0.50 7.77 7.89
C CYS A 19 -0.81 8.56 7.78
N ARG A 20 -1.92 7.89 7.45
CA ARG A 20 -3.24 8.54 7.35
C ARG A 20 -3.69 9.13 8.68
N LYS A 21 -3.45 8.45 9.80
CA LYS A 21 -3.75 8.99 11.14
C LYS A 21 -2.93 10.24 11.45
N LEU A 22 -1.66 10.29 11.05
CA LEU A 22 -0.80 11.45 11.23
C LEU A 22 -1.21 12.63 10.35
N ALA A 23 -1.54 12.39 9.08
CA ALA A 23 -2.08 13.42 8.18
C ALA A 23 -3.34 14.06 8.79
N ASN A 24 -4.29 13.22 9.24
CA ASN A 24 -5.52 13.68 9.88
C ASN A 24 -5.27 14.44 11.19
N PHE A 25 -4.28 14.03 11.98
CA PHE A 25 -3.87 14.76 13.17
C PHE A 25 -3.41 16.17 12.80
N HIS A 26 -2.50 16.28 11.83
CA HIS A 26 -1.97 17.57 11.40
C HIS A 26 -3.03 18.46 10.74
N GLN A 27 -3.95 17.88 9.96
CA GLN A 27 -5.10 18.60 9.41
C GLN A 27 -5.95 19.25 10.52
N LYS A 28 -6.20 18.52 11.61
CA LYS A 28 -6.92 19.09 12.77
C LYS A 28 -6.15 20.24 13.41
N MET A 29 -4.83 20.10 13.57
CA MET A 29 -3.99 21.17 14.14
C MET A 29 -3.97 22.42 13.25
N VAL A 30 -3.99 22.27 11.92
CA VAL A 30 -4.05 23.41 10.98
C VAL A 30 -5.34 24.22 11.17
N CYS A 31 -6.46 23.54 11.42
CA CYS A 31 -7.78 24.15 11.62
C CYS A 31 -8.02 24.68 13.03
N ASP A 32 -7.13 24.40 13.98
CA ASP A 32 -7.25 24.82 15.37
C ASP A 32 -6.46 26.12 15.61
N ASP A 33 -7.16 27.18 15.99
CA ASP A 33 -6.57 28.50 16.23
C ASP A 33 -5.57 28.50 17.40
N PHE A 34 -5.65 27.53 18.32
CA PHE A 34 -4.64 27.35 19.36
C PHE A 34 -3.24 27.13 18.78
N PHE A 35 -3.15 26.47 17.62
CA PHE A 35 -1.90 26.15 16.92
C PHE A 35 -1.59 27.12 15.76
N ALA A 36 -2.23 28.28 15.70
CA ALA A 36 -2.06 29.22 14.59
C ALA A 36 -0.59 29.63 14.34
N LYS A 37 0.24 29.68 15.38
CA LYS A 37 1.68 30.00 15.28
C LYS A 37 2.51 28.89 14.62
N ASP A 38 2.06 27.64 14.73
CA ASP A 38 2.73 26.45 14.19
C ASP A 38 2.00 25.90 12.95
N ARG A 39 1.06 26.67 12.38
CA ARG A 39 0.22 26.24 11.26
C ARG A 39 1.04 25.78 10.05
N ASP A 40 2.11 26.50 9.71
CA ASP A 40 2.97 26.13 8.57
C ASP A 40 3.70 24.81 8.78
N PHE A 41 4.14 24.55 10.02
CA PHE A 41 4.73 23.27 10.38
C PHE A 41 3.72 22.13 10.20
N HIS A 42 2.48 22.33 10.68
CA HIS A 42 1.43 21.33 10.54
C HIS A 42 0.99 21.13 9.08
N LEU A 43 0.93 22.18 8.26
CA LEU A 43 0.69 22.08 6.82
C LEU A 43 1.77 21.25 6.13
N LEU A 44 3.04 21.51 6.43
CA LEU A 44 4.16 20.75 5.87
C LEU A 44 4.10 19.27 6.26
N LYS A 45 3.78 18.98 7.53
CA LYS A 45 3.65 17.60 8.00
C LYS A 45 2.44 16.90 7.41
N MET A 46 1.29 17.57 7.33
CA MET A 46 0.08 17.06 6.68
C MET A 46 0.40 16.64 5.24
N LYS A 47 0.96 17.55 4.44
CA LYS A 47 1.36 17.26 3.06
C LYS A 47 2.34 16.09 2.98
N LYS A 48 3.36 16.05 3.84
CA LYS A 48 4.32 14.95 3.87
C LYS A 48 3.64 13.59 4.09
N TYR A 49 2.69 13.49 5.02
CA TYR A 49 2.02 12.23 5.32
C TYR A 49 0.96 11.86 4.27
N ASP A 50 0.33 12.85 3.61
CA ASP A 50 -0.53 12.60 2.46
C ASP A 50 0.29 12.06 1.27
N ASP A 51 1.42 12.70 0.94
CA ASP A 51 2.34 12.23 -0.12
C ASP A 51 2.81 10.78 0.17
N LEU A 52 3.17 10.46 1.42
CA LEU A 52 3.54 9.08 1.83
C LEU A 52 2.37 8.09 1.71
N CYS A 53 1.15 8.51 2.01
CA CYS A 53 -0.02 7.64 1.83
C CYS A 53 -0.24 7.30 0.35
N GLU A 54 -0.04 8.25 -0.55
CA GLU A 54 -0.15 8.02 -2.00
C GLU A 54 0.91 7.00 -2.45
N GLU A 55 2.17 7.20 -2.09
CA GLU A 55 3.28 6.28 -2.42
C GLU A 55 3.02 4.85 -1.90
N LEU A 56 2.58 4.71 -0.65
CA LEU A 56 2.26 3.41 -0.07
C LEU A 56 1.07 2.74 -0.78
N GLY A 57 0.03 3.51 -1.13
CA GLY A 57 -1.12 3.01 -1.86
C GLY A 57 -0.75 2.50 -3.25
N GLU A 58 0.11 3.22 -3.97
CA GLU A 58 0.65 2.80 -5.27
C GLU A 58 1.45 1.50 -5.13
N LYS A 59 2.35 1.42 -4.14
CA LYS A 59 3.17 0.22 -3.90
C LYS A 59 2.32 -1.01 -3.56
N ILE A 60 1.31 -0.86 -2.70
CA ILE A 60 0.34 -1.93 -2.37
C ILE A 60 -0.39 -2.38 -3.65
N GLY A 61 -0.85 -1.43 -4.46
CA GLY A 61 -1.51 -1.72 -5.74
C GLY A 61 -0.63 -2.49 -6.72
N GLN A 62 0.64 -2.13 -6.83
CA GLN A 62 1.62 -2.85 -7.65
C GLN A 62 1.82 -4.29 -7.18
N LEU A 63 1.99 -4.52 -5.87
CA LEU A 63 2.15 -5.86 -5.32
C LEU A 63 0.93 -6.76 -5.57
N TYR A 64 -0.28 -6.23 -5.44
CA TYR A 64 -1.50 -6.97 -5.78
C TYR A 64 -1.54 -7.36 -7.27
N GLN A 65 -1.12 -6.47 -8.17
CA GLN A 65 -1.06 -6.78 -9.59
C GLN A 65 0.00 -7.86 -9.91
N GLU A 66 1.17 -7.78 -9.29
CA GLU A 66 2.23 -8.78 -9.45
C GLU A 66 1.78 -10.17 -8.97
N ASN A 67 1.11 -10.25 -7.81
CA ASN A 67 0.61 -11.51 -7.28
C ASN A 67 -0.43 -12.14 -8.23
N LYS A 68 -1.36 -11.34 -8.75
CA LYS A 68 -2.34 -11.81 -9.75
C LYS A 68 -1.67 -12.33 -11.03
N GLN A 69 -0.60 -11.69 -11.49
CA GLN A 69 0.14 -12.14 -12.68
C GLN A 69 0.94 -13.42 -12.42
N LYS A 70 1.54 -13.58 -11.24
CA LYS A 70 2.25 -14.81 -10.83
C LYS A 70 1.30 -16.01 -10.79
N ASP A 71 0.12 -15.84 -10.21
CA ASP A 71 -0.90 -16.89 -10.12
C ASP A 71 -1.44 -17.30 -11.51
N ALA A 72 -1.63 -16.33 -12.40
CA ALA A 72 -2.07 -16.59 -13.77
C ALA A 72 -1.03 -17.40 -14.56
N LYS A 73 0.27 -17.08 -14.41
CA LYS A 73 1.37 -17.79 -15.08
C LYS A 73 1.51 -19.24 -14.58
N GLN A 74 1.36 -19.48 -13.28
CA GLN A 74 1.39 -20.85 -12.74
C GLN A 74 0.27 -21.74 -13.28
N LYS A 75 -0.97 -21.22 -13.38
CA LYS A 75 -2.10 -21.98 -13.94
C LYS A 75 -1.87 -22.38 -15.41
N SER A 76 -1.31 -21.48 -16.22
CA SER A 76 -1.03 -21.77 -17.64
C SER A 76 0.04 -22.85 -17.86
N ASN A 77 0.99 -23.01 -16.92
CA ASN A 77 2.01 -24.06 -16.99
C ASN A 77 1.48 -25.44 -16.58
N VAL A 78 0.45 -25.51 -15.72
CA VAL A 78 -0.16 -26.78 -15.29
C VAL A 78 -1.04 -27.39 -16.39
N ASP A 79 -1.75 -26.56 -17.16
CA ASP A 79 -2.62 -27.04 -18.26
C ASP A 79 -1.84 -27.51 -19.49
N ASN A 80 -0.63 -26.99 -19.74
CA ASN A 80 0.24 -27.44 -20.83
C ASN A 80 1.04 -28.72 -20.53
N GLY A 81 1.04 -29.21 -19.29
CA GLY A 81 1.72 -30.47 -18.90
C GLY A 81 0.85 -31.74 -19.01
N LYS A 82 -0.42 -31.63 -19.43
CA LYS A 82 -1.39 -32.73 -19.46
C LYS A 82 -1.72 -33.28 -20.86
N LYS A 83 -0.95 -32.92 -21.89
CA LYS A 83 -1.08 -33.54 -23.22
C LYS A 83 0.17 -34.37 -23.51
N ASP A 84 -0.08 -35.61 -23.92
CA ASP A 84 0.85 -36.54 -24.57
C ASP A 84 1.44 -37.66 -23.70
N TYR A 85 0.55 -38.52 -23.20
CA TYR A 85 0.86 -39.96 -23.08
C TYR A 85 -0.34 -40.78 -23.55
N ASN A 86 -0.45 -40.97 -24.86
CA ASN A 86 -1.06 -42.15 -25.48
C ASN A 86 -0.82 -42.09 -27.00
N ARG A 87 0.29 -42.68 -27.44
CA ARG A 87 0.42 -43.24 -28.78
C ARG A 87 1.29 -44.49 -28.73
#